data_AF-A0A925A609-F1
#
_entry.id   AF-A0A925A609-F1
#
_cell.length_a   1.000
_cell.length_b   1.000
_cell.length_c   1.000
_cell.angle_alpha   90.00
_cell.angle_beta   90.00
_cell.angle_gamma   90.00
#
_symmetry.space_group_name_H-M   'P 1'
#
loop_
_entity.id
_entity.type
_entity.pdbx_description
1 polymer ?
#
loop_
_entity_poly.entity_id
_entity_poly.type
_entity_poly.pdbx_seq_one_letter_code
_entity_poly.pdbx_strand_id
1 'polypeptide(L)' 'MTSRKFACAVVGALALSVALVSGGAAGGPWFIGTGSAGSQNSINSFGYNDVPNTMFGPYWGSVIQNAYDSASA' A
#
# COMPACT_ATOMS: atom_id res chain seq x y z
N MET A 1 -7.99 21.37 2.02
CA MET A 1 -6.97 20.33 1.74
C MET A 1 -7.58 18.99 2.07
N THR A 2 -7.98 18.26 1.04
CA THR A 2 -8.75 17.01 1.10
C THR A 2 -8.00 15.92 1.85
N SER A 3 -8.74 15.23 2.72
CA SER A 3 -8.38 14.10 3.57
C SER A 3 -7.56 13.03 2.83
N ARG A 4 -6.23 13.13 2.87
CA ARG A 4 -5.33 12.10 2.30
C ARG A 4 -5.32 10.86 3.19
N LYS A 5 -6.40 10.07 3.14
CA LYS A 5 -6.52 8.76 3.79
C LYS A 5 -5.85 7.63 3.00
N PHE A 6 -5.33 7.93 1.81
CA PHE A 6 -4.64 6.98 0.94
C PHE A 6 -3.31 7.56 0.48
N ALA A 7 -2.28 6.73 0.50
CA ALA A 7 -0.99 6.99 -0.11
C ALA A 7 -0.94 6.38 -1.51
N CYS A 8 -0.13 6.97 -2.39
CA CYS A 8 -0.01 6.57 -3.80
C CYS A 8 1.47 6.32 -4.13
N ALA A 9 1.75 5.24 -4.86
CA ALA A 9 3.08 4.90 -5.37
C ALA A 9 3.03 4.63 -6.88
N VAL A 10 4.03 5.13 -7.61
CA VAL A 10 4.20 4.84 -9.04
C VAL A 10 4.90 3.49 -9.20
N VAL A 11 4.29 2.57 -9.96
CA VAL A 11 4.66 1.16 -10.12
C VAL A 11 6.01 0.97 -10.87
N GLY A 12 6.74 2.03 -11.20
CA GLY A 12 8.02 2.00 -11.90
C GLY A 12 9.28 2.14 -11.04
N ALA A 13 9.18 2.51 -9.75
CA ALA A 13 10.35 2.90 -8.94
C ALA A 13 10.64 2.00 -7.72
N LEU A 14 9.70 1.15 -7.32
CA LEU A 14 9.92 0.08 -6.34
C LEU A 14 9.50 -1.22 -7.00
N ALA A 15 10.20 -2.32 -6.70
CA ALA A 15 9.97 -3.67 -7.20
C ALA A 15 8.56 -4.21 -6.87
N LEU A 16 7.54 -3.64 -7.50
CA LEU A 16 6.16 -4.07 -7.45
C LEU A 16 5.69 -4.34 -8.88
N SER A 17 6.50 -5.10 -9.62
CA SER A 17 6.13 -5.63 -10.91
C SER A 17 4.94 -6.59 -10.71
N VAL A 18 3.79 -6.24 -11.29
CA VAL A 18 2.66 -7.14 -11.54
C VAL A 18 1.95 -7.65 -10.29
N ALA A 19 0.84 -7.03 -9.90
CA ALA A 19 -0.42 -7.80 -9.80
C ALA A 19 -1.66 -7.02 -9.31
N LEU A 20 -1.75 -5.69 -9.45
CA LEU A 20 -3.08 -5.08 -9.49
C LEU A 20 -3.80 -5.35 -10.82
N VAL A 21 -3.06 -5.44 -11.92
CA VAL A 21 -3.64 -5.72 -13.24
C VAL A 21 -4.18 -7.17 -13.34
N SER A 22 -3.72 -8.09 -12.48
CA SER A 22 -4.07 -9.52 -12.53
C SER A 22 -4.59 -10.11 -11.20
N GLY A 23 -5.03 -9.27 -10.25
CA GLY A 23 -5.71 -9.71 -9.03
C GLY A 23 -4.84 -10.36 -7.94
N GLY A 24 -3.53 -10.55 -8.17
CA GLY A 24 -2.63 -11.26 -7.24
C GLY A 24 -1.75 -10.39 -6.30
N ALA A 25 -1.71 -9.05 -6.45
CA ALA A 25 -0.83 -8.20 -5.62
C ALA A 25 -1.57 -7.49 -4.48
N ALA A 26 -2.90 -7.59 -4.40
CA ALA A 26 -3.67 -6.97 -3.33
C ALA A 26 -3.21 -7.54 -1.97
N GLY A 27 -2.87 -6.66 -1.03
CA GLY A 27 -2.28 -7.03 0.26
C GLY A 27 -0.75 -7.07 0.33
N GLY A 28 -0.03 -6.88 -0.78
CA GLY A 28 1.43 -6.82 -0.78
C GLY A 28 1.98 -5.64 0.05
N PRO A 29 3.10 -5.82 0.79
CA PRO A 29 3.57 -4.84 1.77
C PRO A 29 4.27 -3.63 1.14
N TRP A 30 4.08 -2.46 1.74
CA TRP A 30 4.87 -1.25 1.44
C TRP A 30 5.80 -0.93 2.59
N PHE A 31 7.10 -0.93 2.33
CA PHE A 31 8.12 -0.62 3.32
C PHE A 31 8.60 0.82 3.19
N ILE A 32 8.85 1.47 4.33
CA ILE A 32 9.51 2.78 4.37
C ILE A 32 10.99 2.61 4.00
N GLY A 33 11.47 3.36 3.01
CA GLY A 33 12.85 3.31 2.54
C GLY A 33 13.04 2.40 1.32
N THR A 34 14.28 1.98 1.08
CA THR A 34 14.65 1.15 -0.08
C THR A 34 14.87 -0.30 0.36
N GLY A 35 13.84 -1.14 0.21
CA GLY A 35 13.93 -2.59 0.42
C GLY A 35 13.04 -3.12 1.55
N SER A 36 13.02 -4.44 1.71
CA SER A 36 12.14 -5.18 2.62
C SER A 36 12.56 -5.13 4.10
N ALA A 37 13.72 -4.55 4.40
CA ALA A 37 14.18 -4.35 5.77
C ALA A 37 13.54 -3.13 6.46
N GLY A 38 12.84 -2.28 5.70
CA GLY A 38 12.12 -1.13 6.24
C GLY A 38 10.87 -1.53 7.02
N SER A 39 10.33 -0.61 7.83
CA SER A 39 9.04 -0.83 8.49
C SER A 39 7.91 -0.82 7.46
N GLN A 40 7.00 -1.80 7.53
CA GLN A 40 5.80 -1.79 6.70
C GLN A 40 4.85 -0.68 7.18
N ASN A 41 4.36 0.13 6.24
CA ASN A 41 3.51 1.28 6.55
C ASN A 41 2.36 1.50 5.55
N SER A 42 2.07 0.50 4.72
CA SER A 42 0.89 0.43 3.86
C SER A 42 0.83 -0.96 3.21
N ILE A 43 -0.20 -1.18 2.39
CA ILE A 43 -0.33 -2.32 1.48
C ILE A 43 -0.82 -1.86 0.11
N ASN A 44 -0.65 -2.72 -0.90
CA ASN A 44 -1.39 -2.62 -2.15
C ASN A 44 -2.89 -2.79 -1.89
N SER A 45 -3.70 -1.81 -2.28
CA SER A 45 -5.15 -1.87 -2.11
C SER A 45 -5.89 -1.86 -3.44
N PHE A 46 -5.76 -0.78 -4.22
CA PHE A 46 -6.47 -0.64 -5.49
C PHE A 46 -5.71 0.28 -6.47
N GLY A 47 -6.14 0.26 -7.72
CA GLY A 47 -5.68 1.13 -8.79
C GLY A 47 -6.87 1.60 -9.62
N TYR A 48 -6.69 2.67 -10.38
CA TYR A 48 -7.70 3.14 -11.33
C TYR A 48 -7.23 2.86 -12.75
N ASN A 49 -8.15 2.41 -13.61
CA ASN A 49 -7.84 2.16 -15.03
C ASN A 49 -7.35 3.43 -15.74
N ASP A 50 -7.90 4.58 -15.37
CA ASP A 50 -7.56 5.89 -15.95
C ASP A 50 -6.30 6.52 -15.34
N VAL A 51 -5.71 5.88 -14.31
CA VAL A 51 -4.46 6.33 -13.69
C VAL A 51 -3.46 5.18 -13.74
N PRO A 52 -2.89 4.91 -14.94
CA PRO A 52 -2.00 3.78 -15.12
C PRO A 52 -0.75 3.94 -14.27
N ASN A 53 -0.10 2.81 -13.99
CA ASN A 53 1.16 2.75 -13.25
C ASN A 53 1.09 3.33 -11.83
N THR A 54 -0.11 3.41 -11.25
CA THR A 54 -0.34 4.05 -9.95
C THR A 54 -1.08 3.10 -9.03
N MET A 55 -0.48 2.85 -7.86
CA MET A 55 -1.00 1.97 -6.82
C MET A 55 -1.43 2.81 -5.62
N PHE A 56 -2.65 2.60 -5.13
CA PHE A 56 -3.14 3.23 -3.92
C PHE A 56 -3.14 2.23 -2.77
N GLY A 57 -2.70 2.70 -1.60
CA GLY A 57 -2.73 1.98 -0.34
C GLY A 57 -3.31 2.83 0.79
N PRO A 58 -3.91 2.21 1.82
CA PRO A 58 -4.52 2.95 2.93
C PRO A 58 -3.45 3.61 3.79
N TYR A 59 -3.78 4.78 4.34
CA TYR A 59 -3.01 5.36 5.43
C TYR A 59 -3.22 4.56 6.72
N TRP A 60 -2.13 4.05 7.28
CA TRP A 60 -2.12 3.32 8.55
C TRP A 60 -2.18 4.30 9.74
N GLY A 61 -3.40 4.77 10.03
CA GLY A 61 -3.70 5.56 11.23
C GLY A 61 -4.17 4.69 12.40
N SER A 62 -4.70 5.35 13.45
CA SER A 62 -5.11 4.71 14.70
C SER A 62 -6.08 3.54 14.53
N VAL A 63 -6.99 3.59 13.55
CA VAL A 63 -7.93 2.49 13.29
C VAL A 63 -7.21 1.21 12.86
N ILE A 64 -6.21 1.33 11.97
CA ILE A 64 -5.44 0.17 11.50
C ILE A 64 -4.49 -0.31 12.59
N GLN A 65 -3.91 0.60 13.38
CA GLN A 65 -3.10 0.25 14.54
C GLN A 65 -3.89 -0.57 15.57
N ASN A 66 -5.08 -0.10 15.96
CA ASN A 66 -5.93 -0.84 16.90
C ASN A 66 -6.33 -2.23 16.38
N ALA A 67 -6.60 -2.35 15.07
CA ALA A 67 -6.89 -3.62 14.44
C ALA A 67 -5.68 -4.56 14.46
N TYR A 68 -4.48 -4.03 14.20
CA TYR A 68 -3.22 -4.76 14.31
C TYR A 68 -3.00 -5.26 15.73
N ASP A 69 -3.09 -4.38 16.73
CA ASP A 69 -2.90 -4.73 18.14
C ASP A 69 -3.88 -5.84 18.56
N SER A 70 -5.16 -5.72 18.18
CA SER A 70 -6.19 -6.73 18.47
C SER A 70 -5.94 -8.08 17.81
N ALA A 71 -5.35 -8.10 16.60
CA ALA A 71 -5.05 -9.32 15.86
C ALA A 71 -3.72 -9.97 16.29
N SER A 72 -2.83 -9.20 16.91
CA SER A 72 -1.48 -9.63 17.33
C SER A 72 -1.40 -10.19 18.76
N ALA A 73 -2.48 -10.08 19.53
CA ALA A 73 -2.62 -10.62 20.89
C ALA A 73 -2.86 -12.14 20.89
#